data_AF-A0A7R7JH88-F1
#
_entry.id   AF-A0A7R7JH88-F1
#
_cell.length_a   1.000
_cell.length_b   1.000
_cell.length_c   1.000
_cell.angle_alpha   90.00
_cell.angle_beta   90.00
_cell.angle_gamma   90.00
#
_symmetry.space_group_name_H-M   'P 1'
#
loop_
_entity.id
_entity.type
_entity.pdbx_description
1 polymer ?
#
loop_
_entity_poly.entity_id
_entity_poly.type
_entity_poly.pdbx_seq_one_letter_code
_entity_poly.pdbx_strand_id
1 'polypeptide(L)'
;MHTMTTTENALSTDVRNGIEYKVADLSLADFGRKEIELAEHEMPGLMSLRREYADVKPLKGARISGSLHMTVQTAVLIETLTALGADVRWASCNIFSTQDHAAAAVVVGPHGTPRGAQGRVGVRVEGRDAGGVLVGL
;
A
#
# COMPACT_ATOMS: atom_id res chain seq x y z
N MET A 1 -3.75 40.37 -24.86
CA MET A 1 -4.53 39.14 -24.61
C MET A 1 -3.55 37.97 -24.67
N HIS A 2 -2.99 37.55 -23.53
CA HIS A 2 -2.08 36.41 -23.44
C HIS A 2 -2.84 35.31 -22.69
N THR A 3 -3.20 34.25 -23.40
CA THR A 3 -3.76 33.03 -22.81
C THR A 3 -2.62 32.19 -22.27
N MET A 4 -2.44 32.20 -20.94
CA MET A 4 -1.59 31.24 -20.24
C MET A 4 -2.34 29.90 -20.19
N THR A 5 -1.96 28.95 -21.04
CA THR A 5 -2.29 27.53 -20.88
C THR A 5 -1.44 26.98 -19.74
N THR A 6 -1.97 27.00 -18.52
CA THR A 6 -1.42 26.19 -17.42
C THR A 6 -1.96 24.78 -17.59
N THR A 7 -1.14 23.88 -18.10
CA THR A 7 -1.42 22.44 -18.10
C THR A 7 -1.44 21.97 -16.64
N GLU A 8 -2.62 21.74 -16.07
CA GLU A 8 -2.77 21.01 -14.81
C GLU A 8 -2.21 19.60 -15.03
N ASN A 9 -1.06 19.31 -14.40
CA ASN A 9 -0.44 17.99 -14.42
C ASN A 9 -1.26 17.06 -13.51
N ALA A 10 -2.39 16.55 -14.00
CA ALA A 10 -3.23 15.63 -13.26
C ALA A 10 -2.48 14.31 -13.03
N LEU A 11 -2.25 13.96 -11.76
CA LEU A 11 -1.66 12.69 -11.38
C LEU A 11 -2.60 11.54 -11.80
N SER A 12 -2.15 10.70 -12.73
CA SER A 12 -2.89 9.50 -13.15
C SER A 12 -2.57 8.30 -12.24
N THR A 13 -3.61 7.53 -11.91
CA THR A 13 -3.50 6.27 -11.17
C THR A 13 -3.02 5.16 -12.11
N ASP A 14 -2.09 4.35 -11.64
CA ASP A 14 -1.59 3.17 -12.35
C ASP A 14 -2.51 1.98 -12.06
N VAL A 15 -2.83 1.18 -13.08
CA VAL A 15 -3.67 -0.01 -12.93
C VAL A 15 -2.93 -1.24 -13.44
N ARG A 16 -2.74 -2.25 -12.59
CA ARG A 16 -2.21 -3.57 -12.98
C ARG A 16 -3.05 -4.66 -12.35
N ASN A 17 -3.46 -5.65 -13.15
CA ASN A 17 -4.31 -6.77 -12.71
C ASN A 17 -5.58 -6.34 -11.96
N GLY A 18 -6.16 -5.18 -12.31
CA GLY A 18 -7.33 -4.61 -11.64
C GLY A 18 -7.04 -3.93 -10.29
N ILE A 19 -5.76 -3.82 -9.91
CA ILE A 19 -5.32 -3.09 -8.72
C ILE A 19 -4.94 -1.68 -9.15
N GLU A 20 -5.62 -0.70 -8.57
CA GLU A 20 -5.33 0.73 -8.69
C GLU A 20 -4.29 1.13 -7.65
N TYR A 21 -3.19 1.75 -8.08
CA TYR A 21 -2.15 2.22 -7.17
C TYR A 21 -1.42 3.44 -7.70
N LYS A 22 -0.66 4.09 -6.83
CA LYS A 22 0.37 5.04 -7.22
C LYS A 22 1.55 4.87 -6.27
N VAL A 23 2.73 4.53 -6.77
CA VAL A 23 3.95 4.36 -5.98
C VAL A 23 5.13 4.86 -6.80
N ALA A 24 6.26 5.16 -6.15
CA ALA A 24 7.45 5.67 -6.84
C ALA A 24 8.04 4.65 -7.83
N ASP A 25 8.29 3.41 -7.38
CA ASP A 25 8.86 2.35 -8.22
C ASP A 25 8.49 0.95 -7.73
N LEU A 26 7.82 0.16 -8.57
CA LEU A 26 7.47 -1.23 -8.26
C LEU A 26 8.66 -2.19 -8.27
N SER A 27 9.79 -1.82 -8.89
CA SER A 27 10.99 -2.68 -8.91
C SER A 27 11.58 -2.89 -7.50
N LEU A 28 11.23 -2.01 -6.55
CA LEU A 28 11.67 -2.06 -5.16
C LEU A 28 10.96 -3.13 -4.31
N ALA A 29 9.94 -3.81 -4.86
CA ALA A 29 9.11 -4.74 -4.12
C ALA A 29 9.90 -5.90 -3.50
N ASP A 30 10.92 -6.41 -4.19
CA ASP A 30 11.74 -7.53 -3.69
C ASP A 30 12.58 -7.10 -2.47
N PHE A 31 13.08 -5.87 -2.47
CA PHE A 31 13.77 -5.32 -1.31
C PHE A 31 12.79 -5.06 -0.16
N GLY A 32 11.63 -4.47 -0.46
CA GLY A 32 10.60 -4.23 0.55
C GLY A 32 10.06 -5.52 1.17
N ARG A 33 9.97 -6.61 0.41
CA ARG A 33 9.56 -7.91 0.92
C ARG A 33 10.52 -8.43 1.99
N LYS A 34 11.83 -8.33 1.76
CA LYS A 34 12.85 -8.75 2.75
C LYS A 34 12.75 -7.95 4.04
N GLU A 35 12.54 -6.63 3.93
CA GLU A 35 12.36 -5.76 5.11
C GLU A 35 11.07 -6.09 5.87
N ILE A 36 9.97 -6.39 5.15
CA ILE A 36 8.70 -6.82 5.76
C ILE A 36 8.90 -8.15 6.52
N GLU A 37 9.55 -9.14 5.91
CA GLU A 37 9.85 -10.42 6.56
C GLU A 37 10.68 -10.23 7.83
N LEU A 38 11.68 -9.34 7.81
CA LEU A 38 12.44 -8.99 9.00
C LEU A 38 11.56 -8.32 10.06
N ALA A 39 10.69 -7.39 9.66
CA ALA A 39 9.79 -6.71 10.59
C ALA A 39 8.74 -7.64 11.21
N GLU A 40 8.31 -8.70 10.53
CA GLU A 40 7.39 -9.69 11.11
C GLU A 40 7.98 -10.36 12.36
N HIS A 41 9.30 -10.59 12.40
CA HIS A 41 9.99 -11.11 13.59
C HIS A 41 9.93 -10.13 14.78
N GLU A 42 9.97 -8.84 14.52
CA GLU A 42 9.92 -7.77 15.53
C GLU A 42 8.49 -7.31 15.88
N MET A 43 7.46 -7.91 15.24
CA MET A 43 6.05 -7.56 15.45
C MET A 43 5.21 -8.77 15.92
N PRO A 44 5.57 -9.43 17.04
CA PRO A 44 4.95 -10.69 17.48
C PRO A 44 3.45 -10.55 17.77
N GLY A 45 2.99 -9.37 18.19
CA GLY A 45 1.57 -9.10 18.43
C GLY A 45 0.71 -9.25 17.17
N LEU A 46 1.12 -8.64 16.06
CA LEU A 46 0.41 -8.77 14.79
C LEU A 46 0.48 -10.20 14.26
N MET A 47 1.64 -10.85 14.38
CA MET A 47 1.79 -12.24 13.95
C MET A 47 0.95 -13.20 14.80
N SER A 48 0.76 -12.91 16.09
CA SER A 48 -0.15 -13.66 16.94
C SER A 48 -1.61 -13.51 16.49
N LEU A 49 -2.06 -12.28 16.22
CA LEU A 49 -3.42 -12.02 15.72
C LEU A 49 -3.68 -12.73 14.38
N ARG A 50 -2.70 -12.72 13.47
CA ARG A 50 -2.80 -13.45 12.19
C ARG A 50 -3.06 -14.95 12.40
N ARG A 51 -2.36 -15.57 13.35
CA ARG A 51 -2.52 -16.99 13.68
C ARG A 51 -3.85 -17.28 14.38
N GLU A 52 -4.17 -16.49 15.40
CA GLU A 52 -5.36 -16.66 16.23
C GLU A 52 -6.66 -16.56 15.42
N TYR A 53 -6.72 -15.60 14.50
CA TYR A 53 -7.93 -15.32 13.72
C TYR A 53 -7.85 -15.82 12.26
N ALA A 54 -6.90 -16.72 11.97
CA ALA A 54 -6.65 -17.23 10.63
C ALA A 54 -7.89 -17.89 10.01
N ASP A 55 -8.62 -18.68 10.79
CA ASP A 55 -9.75 -19.49 10.30
C ASP A 55 -11.06 -18.71 10.29
N VAL A 56 -11.29 -17.87 11.30
CA VAL A 56 -12.58 -17.18 11.47
C VAL A 56 -12.72 -15.93 10.58
N LYS A 57 -11.59 -15.40 10.07
CA LYS A 57 -11.55 -14.23 9.17
C LYS A 57 -12.49 -13.10 9.59
N PRO A 58 -12.27 -12.49 10.77
CA PRO A 58 -13.24 -11.60 11.40
C PRO A 58 -13.48 -10.31 10.60
N LEU A 59 -12.57 -9.95 9.69
CA LEU A 59 -12.69 -8.77 8.84
C LEU A 59 -13.24 -9.09 7.45
N LYS A 60 -13.74 -10.32 7.21
CA LYS A 60 -14.31 -10.70 5.92
C LYS A 60 -15.44 -9.75 5.53
N GLY A 61 -15.27 -9.08 4.39
CA GLY A 61 -16.23 -8.11 3.86
C GLY A 61 -16.04 -6.68 4.36
N ALA A 62 -15.12 -6.45 5.31
CA ALA A 62 -14.74 -5.11 5.71
C ALA A 62 -14.00 -4.41 4.56
N ARG A 63 -14.35 -3.15 4.30
CA ARG A 63 -13.63 -2.25 3.38
C ARG A 63 -12.96 -1.17 4.23
N ILE A 64 -11.64 -1.21 4.33
CA ILE A 64 -10.87 -0.35 5.23
C ILE A 64 -10.06 0.63 4.39
N SER A 65 -10.27 1.92 4.62
CA SER A 65 -9.44 2.99 4.08
C SER A 65 -8.52 3.51 5.18
N GLY A 66 -7.21 3.26 5.04
CA GLY A 66 -6.20 3.71 5.99
C GLY A 66 -5.46 4.96 5.54
N SER A 67 -5.24 5.90 6.47
CA SER A 67 -4.37 7.05 6.29
C SER A 67 -3.34 7.07 7.43
N LEU A 68 -2.18 6.47 7.18
CA LEU A 68 -1.09 6.32 8.14
C LEU A 68 0.23 6.26 7.37
N HIS A 69 1.34 6.62 7.99
CA HIS A 69 2.67 6.54 7.37
C HIS A 69 2.89 5.21 6.66
N MET A 70 3.26 5.26 5.38
CA MET A 70 3.49 4.06 4.57
C MET A 70 4.90 3.52 4.80
N THR A 71 5.12 2.84 5.93
CA THR A 71 6.40 2.22 6.30
C THR A 71 6.37 0.69 6.24
N VAL A 72 7.51 0.04 6.44
CA VAL A 72 7.62 -1.43 6.57
C VAL A 72 6.71 -1.97 7.68
N GLN A 73 6.64 -1.33 8.85
CA GLN A 73 5.76 -1.78 9.95
C GLN A 73 4.28 -1.68 9.56
N THR A 74 3.91 -0.63 8.84
CA THR A 74 2.53 -0.47 8.35
C THR A 74 2.21 -1.48 7.25
N ALA A 75 3.17 -1.92 6.46
CA ALA A 75 2.98 -3.03 5.54
C ALA A 75 2.60 -4.33 6.27
N VAL A 76 3.26 -4.65 7.40
CA VAL A 76 2.89 -5.80 8.25
C VAL A 76 1.46 -5.64 8.80
N LEU A 77 1.05 -4.43 9.20
CA LEU A 77 -0.33 -4.14 9.60
C LEU A 77 -1.32 -4.39 8.45
N ILE A 78 -1.07 -3.83 7.28
CA ILE A 78 -1.92 -3.98 6.10
C ILE A 78 -2.10 -5.47 5.76
N GLU A 79 -1.00 -6.23 5.68
CA GLU A 79 -1.06 -7.65 5.38
C GLU A 79 -1.76 -8.46 6.49
N THR A 80 -1.72 -7.98 7.74
CA THR A 80 -2.53 -8.56 8.82
C THR A 80 -4.01 -8.35 8.56
N LEU A 81 -4.45 -7.13 8.24
CA LEU A 81 -5.85 -6.83 7.95
C LEU A 81 -6.37 -7.66 6.77
N THR A 82 -5.59 -7.76 5.69
CA THR A 82 -5.93 -8.58 4.52
C THR A 82 -5.96 -10.07 4.86
N ALA A 83 -4.99 -10.57 5.64
CA ALA A 83 -4.98 -11.96 6.10
C ALA A 83 -6.21 -12.29 6.96
N LEU A 84 -6.75 -11.31 7.69
CA LEU A 84 -7.98 -11.45 8.48
C LEU A 84 -9.27 -11.23 7.67
N GLY A 85 -9.16 -10.98 6.36
CA GLY A 85 -10.28 -10.97 5.42
C GLY A 85 -10.72 -9.58 4.91
N ALA A 86 -10.04 -8.51 5.31
CA ALA A 86 -10.38 -7.16 4.86
C ALA A 86 -9.98 -6.90 3.41
N ASP A 87 -10.75 -6.05 2.74
CA ASP A 87 -10.36 -5.31 1.54
C ASP A 87 -9.81 -3.95 1.99
N VAL A 88 -8.62 -3.58 1.53
CA VAL A 88 -7.87 -2.46 2.11
C VAL A 88 -7.38 -1.49 1.03
N ARG A 89 -7.59 -0.21 1.29
CA ARG A 89 -7.00 0.91 0.55
C ARG A 89 -6.14 1.73 1.50
N TRP A 90 -5.01 2.21 1.04
CA TRP A 90 -4.07 2.91 1.92
C TRP A 90 -3.50 4.17 1.28
N ALA A 91 -3.33 5.20 2.10
CA ALA A 91 -2.58 6.41 1.77
C ALA A 91 -1.65 6.81 2.92
N SER A 92 -0.52 7.44 2.59
CA SER A 92 0.34 8.02 3.62
C SER A 92 -0.30 9.31 4.15
N CYS A 93 -0.29 9.48 5.48
CA CYS A 93 -0.73 10.74 6.10
C CYS A 93 0.36 11.83 6.13
N ASN A 94 1.55 11.55 5.59
CA ASN A 94 2.63 12.53 5.47
C ASN A 94 3.49 12.30 4.22
N ILE A 95 3.78 13.39 3.49
CA ILE A 95 4.42 13.39 2.17
C ILE A 95 5.88 12.92 2.14
N PHE A 96 6.52 12.78 3.32
CA PHE A 96 7.93 12.39 3.46
C PHE A 96 8.13 11.10 4.25
N SER A 97 7.08 10.49 4.80
CA SER A 97 7.22 9.30 5.66
C SER A 97 7.04 7.98 4.91
N THR A 98 6.67 8.06 3.64
CA THR A 98 6.61 6.88 2.78
C THR A 98 7.99 6.27 2.61
N GLN A 99 8.06 4.97 2.84
CA GLN A 99 9.17 4.11 2.43
C GLN A 99 8.78 3.42 1.12
N ASP A 100 9.35 3.87 0.00
CA ASP A 100 8.90 3.45 -1.35
C ASP A 100 9.01 1.94 -1.59
N HIS A 101 9.98 1.28 -0.98
CA HIS A 101 10.13 -0.17 -1.05
C HIS A 101 9.01 -0.91 -0.32
N ALA A 102 8.57 -0.41 0.85
CA ALA A 102 7.43 -0.98 1.57
C ALA A 102 6.13 -0.77 0.78
N ALA A 103 5.93 0.43 0.23
CA ALA A 103 4.84 0.76 -0.67
C ALA A 103 4.76 -0.21 -1.87
N ALA A 104 5.87 -0.40 -2.57
CA ALA A 104 5.98 -1.31 -3.70
C ALA A 104 5.64 -2.77 -3.30
N ALA A 105 6.18 -3.22 -2.17
CA ALA A 105 5.96 -4.58 -1.67
C ALA A 105 4.49 -4.85 -1.28
N VAL A 106 3.77 -3.86 -0.74
CA VAL A 106 2.34 -3.98 -0.43
C VAL A 106 1.50 -4.04 -1.71
N VAL A 107 1.81 -3.22 -2.73
CA VAL A 107 1.10 -3.29 -4.03
C VAL A 107 1.28 -4.66 -4.68
N VAL A 108 2.53 -5.15 -4.72
CA VAL A 108 2.81 -6.47 -5.30
C VAL A 108 2.14 -7.57 -4.47
N GLY A 109 2.18 -7.46 -3.15
CA GLY A 109 1.68 -8.45 -2.20
C GLY A 109 2.65 -9.61 -1.96
N PRO A 110 2.36 -10.48 -0.97
CA PRO A 110 3.28 -11.54 -0.53
C PRO A 110 3.49 -12.67 -1.55
N HIS A 111 2.58 -12.82 -2.52
CA HIS A 111 2.65 -13.85 -3.56
C HIS A 111 2.67 -13.26 -4.99
N GLY A 112 2.70 -11.93 -5.10
CA GLY A 112 2.75 -11.27 -6.40
C GLY A 112 4.17 -11.14 -6.94
N THR A 113 4.25 -10.71 -8.18
CA THR A 113 5.50 -10.23 -8.79
C THR A 113 5.29 -8.81 -9.32
N PRO A 114 6.35 -8.00 -9.54
CA PRO A 114 6.20 -6.67 -10.13
C PRO A 114 5.46 -6.67 -11.49
N ARG A 115 5.52 -7.79 -12.23
CA ARG A 115 4.82 -8.00 -13.51
C ARG A 115 3.40 -8.53 -13.35
N GLY A 116 3.08 -9.13 -12.20
CA GLY A 116 1.77 -9.67 -11.87
C GLY A 116 1.47 -9.47 -10.40
N ALA A 117 1.08 -8.25 -10.04
CA ALA A 117 0.65 -7.92 -8.68
C ALA A 117 -0.57 -8.79 -8.32
N GLN A 118 -0.54 -9.40 -7.15
CA GLN A 118 -1.62 -10.23 -6.61
C GLN A 118 -2.16 -9.71 -5.28
N GLY A 119 -1.60 -8.60 -4.78
CA GLY A 119 -2.10 -7.94 -3.59
C GLY A 119 -3.56 -7.53 -3.77
N ARG A 120 -4.42 -7.84 -2.79
CA ARG A 120 -5.79 -7.31 -2.74
C ARG A 120 -5.83 -5.87 -2.23
N VAL A 121 -4.76 -5.10 -2.46
CA VAL A 121 -4.56 -3.80 -1.84
C VAL A 121 -4.44 -2.74 -2.91
N GLY A 122 -5.41 -1.84 -2.97
CA GLY A 122 -5.24 -0.57 -3.67
C GLY A 122 -4.36 0.35 -2.82
N VAL A 123 -3.05 0.35 -3.04
CA VAL A 123 -2.16 1.26 -2.31
C VAL A 123 -2.01 2.55 -3.12
N ARG A 124 -2.57 3.64 -2.60
CA ARG A 124 -2.33 4.98 -3.14
C ARG A 124 -1.25 5.65 -2.31
N VAL A 125 0.00 5.51 -2.71
CA VAL A 125 1.14 6.11 -2.03
C VAL A 125 1.43 7.47 -2.63
N GLU A 126 1.05 8.51 -1.90
CA GLU A 126 1.42 9.88 -2.23
C GLU A 126 2.82 10.15 -1.65
N GLY A 127 3.81 10.30 -2.54
CA GLY A 127 5.20 10.53 -2.19
C GLY A 127 5.87 11.58 -3.11
N ARG A 128 6.48 12.57 -2.44
CA ARG A 128 7.44 13.61 -2.88
C ARG A 128 7.20 14.54 -4.09
N ASP A 129 6.65 14.10 -5.23
CA ASP A 129 6.59 14.94 -6.44
C ASP A 129 5.17 15.25 -6.95
N ALA A 130 4.16 14.88 -6.17
CA ALA A 130 2.76 15.17 -6.43
C ALA A 130 2.36 16.44 -5.68
N GLY A 131 2.20 17.56 -6.41
CA GLY A 131 1.47 18.73 -5.90
C GLY A 131 0.20 18.27 -5.21
N GLY A 132 0.06 18.63 -3.92
CA GLY A 132 -0.90 18.01 -3.02
C GLY A 132 -2.32 18.07 -3.54
N VAL A 133 -2.90 16.90 -3.85
CA VAL A 133 -4.35 16.75 -3.97
C VAL A 133 -4.71 15.36 -3.45
N LEU A 134 -5.34 15.36 -2.27
CA LEU A 134 -6.06 14.27 -1.67
C LEU A 134 -7.22 13.87 -2.63
N VAL A 135 -7.01 12.92 -3.55
CA VAL A 135 -8.08 12.48 -4.47
C VAL A 135 -8.60 11.10 -4.04
N GLY A 136 -9.71 11.10 -3.31
CA GLY A 136 -10.70 10.03 -3.21
C GLY A 136 -10.21 8.64 -2.78
N LEU A 137 -10.31 8.35 -1.47
CA LEU A 137 -10.36 6.99 -0.92
C LEU A 137 -11.69 6.30 -1.28
#